data_AF-A0A554P8N2-F1
#
_entry.id   AF-A0A554P8N2-F1
#
_cell.length_a   1.000
_cell.length_b   1.000
_cell.length_c   1.000
_cell.angle_alpha   90.00
_cell.angle_beta   90.00
_cell.angle_gamma   90.00
#
_symmetry.space_group_name_H-M   'P 1'
#
loop_
_entity.id
_entity.type
_entity.pdbx_description
1 polymer ?
#
loop_
_entity_poly.entity_id
_entity_poly.type
_entity_poly.pdbx_seq_one_letter_code
_entity_poly.pdbx_strand_id
1 'polypeptide(L)'
;MIIKLCPQRGDEPYNVVKDGNTLTINGVLFDFSRMKPGDTLPGEAVESMWFKPGPVEMIDGELVVTLRFPFPANFSQEQMFPRDLIAVPDGKVAFPEPLPGGEPVVVDDTSTPSVGQIDWSQLITAEMKAAEALAERLAESKAQLAARNATAAAQIDRITDRIETLGYGIEAGEATPDDEAEQAALIVNLKTWKAYKFALGKVTAQTTWPAAPAWPAEPPIPEIAAAPMLAAEAE
;
A
#
# COMPACT_ATOMS: atom_id res chain seq x y z
N MET A 1 -3.95 -4.33 -24.60
CA MET A 1 -5.09 -4.14 -23.69
C MET A 1 -5.55 -5.52 -23.24
N ILE A 2 -5.79 -5.67 -21.94
CA ILE A 2 -6.44 -6.84 -21.33
C ILE A 2 -7.89 -6.48 -21.03
N ILE A 3 -8.83 -7.28 -21.55
CA ILE A 3 -10.26 -7.14 -21.26
C ILE A 3 -10.70 -8.34 -20.45
N LYS A 4 -11.06 -8.10 -19.19
CA LYS A 4 -11.69 -9.09 -18.30
C LYS A 4 -13.20 -9.03 -18.48
N LEU A 5 -13.86 -10.18 -18.38
CA LEU A 5 -15.30 -10.28 -18.59
C LEU A 5 -15.99 -10.67 -17.30
N CYS A 6 -17.00 -9.90 -16.93
CA CYS A 6 -17.91 -10.19 -15.83
C CYS A 6 -19.23 -10.69 -16.45
N PRO A 7 -19.41 -12.01 -16.58
CA PRO A 7 -20.56 -12.57 -17.28
C PRO A 7 -21.87 -12.27 -16.53
N GLN A 8 -22.90 -11.86 -17.26
CA GLN A 8 -24.23 -11.57 -16.75
C GLN A 8 -25.28 -12.06 -17.75
N ARG A 9 -26.38 -12.67 -17.29
CA ARG A 9 -27.45 -13.09 -18.20
C ARG A 9 -28.08 -11.85 -18.84
N GLY A 10 -28.12 -11.80 -20.17
CA GLY A 10 -28.77 -10.73 -20.95
C GLY A 10 -28.82 -11.07 -22.44
N ASP A 11 -29.91 -10.69 -23.11
CA ASP A 11 -30.09 -10.90 -24.55
C ASP A 11 -29.81 -9.60 -25.36
N GLU A 12 -29.23 -8.61 -24.70
CA GLU A 12 -28.91 -7.33 -25.32
C GLU A 12 -27.76 -7.47 -26.32
N PRO A 13 -27.83 -6.78 -27.48
CA PRO A 13 -26.71 -6.67 -28.40
C PRO A 13 -25.44 -6.21 -27.69
N TYR A 14 -24.32 -6.85 -28.02
CA TYR A 14 -23.04 -6.53 -27.42
C TYR A 14 -21.96 -6.43 -28.48
N ASN A 15 -21.63 -5.19 -28.82
CA ASN A 15 -20.59 -4.85 -29.78
C ASN A 15 -19.54 -3.99 -29.09
N VAL A 16 -18.27 -4.42 -29.16
CA VAL A 16 -17.14 -3.66 -28.64
C VAL A 16 -16.10 -3.52 -29.74
N VAL A 17 -15.67 -2.28 -29.99
CA VAL A 17 -14.58 -1.95 -30.90
C VAL A 17 -13.47 -1.31 -30.09
N LYS A 18 -12.25 -1.81 -30.27
CA LYS A 18 -11.04 -1.27 -29.67
C LYS A 18 -10.26 -0.43 -30.69
N ASP A 19 -9.74 0.70 -30.24
CA ASP A 19 -8.76 1.50 -31.00
C ASP A 19 -7.74 2.09 -30.01
N GLY A 20 -6.54 1.50 -29.95
CA GLY A 20 -5.53 1.87 -28.96
C GLY A 20 -6.02 1.66 -27.53
N ASN A 21 -6.14 2.74 -26.76
CA ASN A 21 -6.67 2.77 -25.39
C ASN A 21 -8.14 3.23 -25.32
N THR A 22 -8.84 3.20 -26.44
CA THR A 22 -10.24 3.61 -26.54
C THR A 22 -11.12 2.39 -26.79
N LEU A 23 -12.30 2.38 -26.17
CA LEU A 23 -13.33 1.35 -26.36
C LEU A 23 -14.65 1.99 -26.77
N THR A 24 -15.20 1.55 -27.90
CA THR A 24 -16.57 1.87 -28.30
C THR A 24 -17.46 0.68 -27.97
N ILE A 25 -18.34 0.82 -26.98
CA ILE A 25 -19.27 -0.23 -26.56
C ILE A 25 -20.68 0.18 -26.94
N ASN A 26 -21.32 -0.59 -27.83
CA ASN A 26 -22.67 -0.32 -28.32
C ASN A 26 -22.88 1.15 -28.76
N GLY A 27 -21.90 1.70 -29.48
CA GLY A 27 -21.94 3.08 -29.97
C GLY A 27 -21.58 4.15 -28.91
N VAL A 28 -21.07 3.79 -27.74
CA VAL A 28 -20.58 4.75 -26.74
C VAL A 28 -19.06 4.65 -26.61
N LEU A 29 -18.36 5.75 -26.88
CA LEU A 29 -16.91 5.89 -26.89
C LEU A 29 -16.36 6.20 -25.49
N PHE A 30 -15.47 5.37 -24.97
CA PHE A 30 -14.72 5.57 -23.74
C PHE A 30 -13.23 5.67 -24.06
N ASP A 31 -12.68 6.88 -23.97
CA ASP A 31 -11.29 7.18 -24.31
C ASP A 31 -10.40 7.16 -23.06
N PHE A 32 -9.59 6.12 -22.89
CA PHE A 32 -8.64 6.00 -21.78
C PHE A 32 -7.22 6.44 -22.15
N SER A 33 -7.02 7.14 -23.27
CA SER A 33 -5.71 7.60 -23.74
C SER A 33 -4.94 8.48 -22.75
N ARG A 34 -5.64 9.09 -21.78
CA ARG A 34 -5.04 9.91 -20.72
C ARG A 34 -4.27 9.11 -19.67
N MET A 35 -4.60 7.83 -19.50
CA MET A 35 -3.96 6.96 -18.51
C MET A 35 -2.54 6.60 -18.93
N LYS A 36 -1.62 6.65 -17.97
CA LYS A 36 -0.19 6.31 -18.12
C LYS A 36 0.16 5.06 -17.31
N PRO A 37 1.27 4.37 -17.62
CA PRO A 37 1.72 3.22 -16.84
C PRO A 37 1.75 3.51 -15.34
N GLY A 38 1.09 2.65 -14.57
CA GLY A 38 0.93 2.79 -13.13
C GLY A 38 -0.27 3.63 -12.70
N ASP A 39 -1.08 4.19 -13.59
CA ASP A 39 -2.30 4.92 -13.22
C ASP A 39 -3.45 3.97 -12.90
N THR A 40 -4.36 4.40 -12.02
CA THR A 40 -5.60 3.72 -11.69
C THR A 40 -6.76 4.70 -11.76
N LEU A 41 -7.81 4.34 -12.49
CA LEU A 41 -9.07 5.06 -12.52
C LEU A 41 -10.12 4.23 -11.74
N PRO A 42 -10.70 4.76 -10.65
CA PRO A 42 -11.76 4.07 -9.91
C PRO A 42 -12.96 3.72 -10.81
N GLY A 43 -13.64 2.63 -10.51
CA GLY A 43 -14.78 2.18 -11.31
C GLY A 43 -15.95 3.16 -11.32
N GLU A 44 -16.19 3.86 -10.20
CA GLU A 44 -17.20 4.92 -10.12
C GLU A 44 -16.91 6.12 -11.02
N ALA A 45 -15.68 6.29 -11.49
CA ALA A 45 -15.33 7.36 -12.41
C ALA A 45 -15.81 7.09 -13.84
N VAL A 46 -16.17 5.85 -14.19
CA VAL A 46 -16.68 5.49 -15.52
C VAL A 46 -18.20 5.32 -15.43
N GLU A 47 -18.95 6.33 -15.88
CA GLU A 47 -20.41 6.31 -15.83
C GLU A 47 -21.00 5.47 -16.96
N SER A 48 -21.02 4.15 -16.77
CA SER A 48 -21.56 3.23 -17.76
C SER A 48 -21.94 1.88 -17.15
N MET A 49 -23.09 1.35 -17.56
CA MET A 49 -23.52 0.01 -17.16
C MET A 49 -22.62 -1.09 -17.73
N TRP A 50 -21.90 -0.82 -18.82
CA TRP A 50 -21.07 -1.80 -19.51
C TRP A 50 -19.77 -2.13 -18.78
N PHE A 51 -19.40 -1.35 -17.77
CA PHE A 51 -18.23 -1.59 -16.94
C PHE A 51 -18.66 -2.23 -15.62
N LYS A 52 -17.89 -3.20 -15.15
CA LYS A 52 -18.05 -3.73 -13.79
C LYS A 52 -17.64 -2.66 -12.78
N PRO A 53 -18.28 -2.54 -11.59
CA PRO A 53 -17.79 -1.67 -10.53
C PRO A 53 -16.43 -2.22 -10.07
N GLY A 54 -15.37 -1.52 -10.42
CA GLY A 54 -13.99 -1.92 -10.19
C GLY A 54 -13.03 -1.04 -11.00
N PRO A 55 -11.74 -0.96 -10.60
CA PRO A 55 -10.82 -0.03 -11.23
C PRO A 55 -10.53 -0.41 -12.69
N VAL A 56 -10.26 0.62 -13.49
CA VAL A 56 -9.51 0.50 -14.74
C VAL A 56 -8.06 0.82 -14.41
N GLU A 57 -7.14 -0.04 -14.83
CA GLU A 57 -5.73 0.06 -14.44
C GLU A 57 -4.83 0.10 -15.66
N MET A 58 -3.71 0.81 -15.57
CA MET A 58 -2.65 0.74 -16.58
C MET A 58 -1.46 -0.01 -15.99
N ILE A 59 -1.41 -1.33 -16.20
CA ILE A 59 -0.41 -2.22 -15.60
C ILE A 59 0.66 -2.53 -16.65
N ASP A 60 1.93 -2.26 -16.34
CA ASP A 60 3.06 -2.49 -17.26
C ASP A 60 2.86 -1.88 -18.67
N GLY A 61 2.12 -0.77 -18.74
CA GLY A 61 1.77 -0.09 -19.99
C GLY A 61 0.61 -0.70 -20.78
N GLU A 62 -0.09 -1.68 -20.20
CA GLU A 62 -1.29 -2.29 -20.75
C GLU A 62 -2.53 -1.88 -19.96
N LEU A 63 -3.54 -1.36 -20.67
CA LEU A 63 -4.84 -1.04 -20.08
C LEU A 63 -5.55 -2.35 -19.71
N VAL A 64 -5.94 -2.48 -18.45
CA VAL A 64 -6.72 -3.58 -17.89
C VAL A 64 -8.08 -3.04 -17.50
N VAL A 65 -9.13 -3.58 -18.13
CA VAL A 65 -10.52 -3.16 -17.92
C VAL A 65 -11.38 -4.39 -17.68
N THR A 66 -12.40 -4.26 -16.83
CA THR A 66 -13.41 -5.33 -16.64
C THR A 66 -14.76 -4.88 -17.17
N LEU A 67 -15.24 -5.53 -18.22
CA LEU A 67 -16.54 -5.25 -18.82
C LEU A 67 -17.61 -6.19 -18.28
N ARG A 68 -18.84 -5.71 -18.13
CA ARG A 68 -20.01 -6.58 -18.01
C ARG A 68 -20.27 -7.20 -19.37
N PHE A 69 -20.36 -8.53 -19.39
CA PHE A 69 -20.48 -9.32 -20.59
C PHE A 69 -21.84 -10.03 -20.61
N PRO A 70 -22.83 -9.50 -21.35
CA PRO A 70 -24.13 -10.15 -21.45
C PRO A 70 -24.02 -11.46 -22.23
N PHE A 71 -24.61 -12.54 -21.71
CA PHE A 71 -24.70 -13.83 -22.40
C PHE A 71 -26.15 -14.25 -22.66
N PRO A 72 -26.45 -14.85 -23.82
CA PRO A 72 -27.81 -15.24 -24.23
C PRO A 72 -28.28 -16.52 -23.53
N ALA A 73 -29.53 -16.95 -23.76
CA ALA A 73 -30.07 -18.17 -23.15
C ALA A 73 -29.28 -19.44 -23.52
N ASN A 74 -28.81 -19.50 -24.77
CA ASN A 74 -27.99 -20.58 -25.34
C ASN A 74 -26.50 -20.35 -25.11
N PHE A 75 -26.11 -19.86 -23.93
CA PHE A 75 -24.71 -19.54 -23.64
C PHE A 75 -23.79 -20.77 -23.69
N SER A 76 -22.52 -20.56 -23.98
CA SER A 76 -21.47 -21.59 -23.85
C SER A 76 -20.81 -21.58 -22.47
N GLN A 77 -20.06 -22.63 -22.15
CA GLN A 77 -19.27 -22.66 -20.91
C GLN A 77 -18.21 -21.55 -20.90
N GLU A 78 -17.62 -21.23 -22.05
CA GLU A 78 -16.65 -20.14 -22.18
C GLU A 78 -17.28 -18.76 -21.95
N GLN A 79 -18.58 -18.59 -22.21
CA GLN A 79 -19.30 -17.38 -21.86
C GLN A 79 -19.63 -17.27 -20.36
N MET A 80 -19.90 -18.39 -19.68
CA MET A 80 -20.12 -18.40 -18.22
C MET A 80 -18.84 -18.26 -17.40
N PHE A 81 -17.73 -18.80 -17.92
CA PHE A 81 -16.42 -18.78 -17.27
C PHE A 81 -15.38 -18.21 -18.24
N PRO A 82 -15.52 -16.94 -18.63
CA PRO A 82 -14.64 -16.35 -19.62
C PRO A 82 -13.21 -16.27 -19.07
N ARG A 83 -12.27 -16.60 -19.95
CA ARG A 83 -10.86 -16.25 -19.73
C ARG A 83 -10.67 -14.77 -20.06
N ASP A 84 -9.67 -14.16 -19.43
CA ASP A 84 -9.25 -12.81 -19.77
C ASP A 84 -8.83 -12.75 -21.25
N LEU A 85 -9.29 -11.72 -21.96
CA LEU A 85 -8.87 -11.46 -23.34
C LEU A 85 -7.55 -10.69 -23.29
N ILE A 86 -6.46 -11.33 -23.67
CA ILE A 86 -5.10 -10.77 -23.60
C ILE A 86 -4.69 -10.24 -24.98
N ALA A 87 -3.94 -9.13 -25.01
CA ALA A 87 -3.38 -8.54 -26.23
C ALA A 87 -4.44 -8.32 -27.33
N VAL A 88 -5.61 -7.81 -26.95
CA VAL A 88 -6.73 -7.59 -27.88
C VAL A 88 -6.30 -6.65 -29.02
N PRO A 89 -6.42 -7.06 -30.30
CA PRO A 89 -6.06 -6.20 -31.43
C PRO A 89 -7.04 -5.04 -31.61
N ASP A 90 -6.66 -4.02 -32.37
CA ASP A 90 -7.60 -2.96 -32.77
C ASP A 90 -8.66 -3.51 -33.73
N GLY A 91 -9.85 -2.90 -33.71
CA GLY A 91 -11.03 -3.36 -34.42
C GLY A 91 -12.04 -4.05 -33.52
N LYS A 92 -12.92 -4.85 -34.11
CA LYS A 92 -13.99 -5.56 -33.40
C LYS A 92 -13.39 -6.59 -32.43
N VAL A 93 -13.75 -6.48 -31.16
CA VAL A 93 -13.30 -7.40 -30.11
C VAL A 93 -13.97 -8.77 -30.32
N ALA A 94 -13.15 -9.82 -30.31
CA ALA A 94 -13.65 -11.20 -30.37
C ALA A 94 -14.01 -11.68 -28.96
N PHE A 95 -15.29 -12.03 -28.77
CA PHE A 95 -15.81 -12.56 -27.51
C PHE A 95 -16.11 -14.07 -27.63
N PRO A 96 -16.19 -14.79 -26.50
CA PRO A 96 -16.69 -16.16 -26.50
C PRO A 96 -18.10 -16.25 -27.09
N GLU A 97 -18.31 -17.20 -27.99
CA GLU A 97 -19.57 -17.36 -28.72
C GLU A 97 -20.56 -18.26 -27.97
N PRO A 98 -21.88 -18.09 -28.20
CA PRO A 98 -22.91 -18.98 -27.68
C PRO A 98 -22.94 -20.33 -28.40
N LEU A 99 -23.71 -21.28 -27.86
CA LEU A 99 -23.94 -22.57 -28.50
C LEU A 99 -24.73 -22.41 -29.80
N PRO A 100 -24.51 -23.28 -30.81
CA PRO A 100 -25.29 -23.26 -32.05
C PRO A 100 -26.81 -23.37 -31.81
N GLY A 101 -27.60 -22.75 -32.70
CA GLY A 101 -29.06 -22.86 -32.69
C GLY A 101 -29.82 -21.75 -31.93
N GLY A 102 -29.12 -20.71 -31.47
CA GLY A 102 -29.77 -19.48 -30.99
C GLY A 102 -30.19 -18.53 -32.12
N GLU A 103 -31.06 -17.58 -31.79
CA GLU A 103 -31.42 -16.50 -32.70
C GLU A 103 -30.24 -15.53 -32.86
N PRO A 104 -29.94 -15.06 -34.09
CA PRO A 104 -28.88 -14.10 -34.31
C PRO A 104 -29.23 -12.76 -33.66
N VAL A 105 -28.37 -12.29 -32.77
CA VAL A 105 -28.49 -10.96 -32.18
C VAL A 105 -28.03 -9.94 -33.23
N VAL A 106 -28.97 -9.12 -33.73
CA VAL A 106 -28.67 -8.07 -34.69
C VAL A 106 -28.06 -6.88 -33.95
N VAL A 107 -26.81 -6.54 -34.29
CA VAL A 107 -26.15 -5.31 -33.84
C VAL A 107 -26.41 -4.22 -34.88
N ASP A 108 -26.98 -3.08 -34.48
CA ASP A 108 -27.05 -1.88 -35.32
C ASP A 108 -25.77 -1.06 -35.12
N ASP A 109 -24.98 -0.89 -36.18
CA ASP A 109 -23.65 -0.25 -36.17
C ASP A 109 -23.60 0.99 -37.09
N THR A 110 -24.76 1.56 -37.42
CA THR A 110 -24.86 2.62 -38.46
C THR A 110 -24.80 4.05 -37.90
N SER A 111 -24.70 4.20 -36.58
CA SER A 111 -24.77 5.50 -35.90
C SER A 111 -23.39 5.99 -35.45
N THR A 112 -23.14 7.30 -35.54
CA THR A 112 -21.93 7.90 -34.97
C THR A 112 -21.88 7.69 -33.46
N PRO A 113 -20.75 7.24 -32.88
CA PRO A 113 -20.69 6.95 -31.47
C PRO A 113 -20.83 8.21 -30.63
N SER A 114 -21.62 8.14 -29.55
CA SER A 114 -21.66 9.18 -28.52
C SER A 114 -20.45 9.05 -27.60
N VAL A 115 -20.11 10.11 -26.87
CA VAL A 115 -18.99 10.09 -25.91
C VAL A 115 -19.51 9.69 -24.53
N GLY A 116 -18.92 8.64 -23.96
CA GLY A 116 -19.18 8.20 -22.59
C GLY A 116 -18.55 9.15 -21.55
N GLN A 117 -19.17 9.25 -20.38
CA GLN A 117 -18.71 10.13 -19.31
C GLN A 117 -17.66 9.44 -18.43
N ILE A 118 -16.49 10.08 -18.33
CA ILE A 118 -15.41 9.66 -17.44
C ILE A 118 -15.02 10.83 -16.53
N ASP A 119 -15.16 10.65 -15.22
CA ASP A 119 -14.72 11.62 -14.22
C ASP A 119 -13.21 11.53 -13.97
N TRP A 120 -12.46 12.30 -14.77
CA TRP A 120 -11.00 12.36 -14.68
C TRP A 120 -10.49 13.00 -13.39
N SER A 121 -11.33 13.66 -12.59
CA SER A 121 -10.90 14.20 -11.29
C SER A 121 -10.56 13.10 -10.27
N GLN A 122 -11.02 11.87 -10.53
CA GLN A 122 -10.77 10.69 -9.69
C GLN A 122 -9.54 9.88 -10.12
N LEU A 123 -8.83 10.29 -11.18
CA LEU A 123 -7.66 9.58 -11.66
C LEU A 123 -6.56 9.56 -10.59
N ILE A 124 -6.15 8.37 -10.16
CA ILE A 124 -5.05 8.17 -9.22
C ILE A 124 -3.79 7.88 -10.03
N THR A 125 -2.89 8.85 -10.10
CA THR A 125 -1.67 8.71 -10.91
C THR A 125 -0.61 7.84 -10.23
N ALA A 126 0.30 7.29 -11.04
CA ALA A 126 1.49 6.61 -10.53
C ALA A 126 2.31 7.50 -9.58
N GLU A 127 2.41 8.80 -9.89
CA GLU A 127 3.10 9.80 -9.06
C GLU A 127 2.42 9.99 -7.70
N MET A 128 1.09 10.10 -7.67
CA MET A 128 0.32 10.20 -6.42
C MET A 128 0.53 8.98 -5.54
N LYS A 129 0.48 7.78 -6.13
CA LYS A 129 0.75 6.52 -5.41
C LYS A 129 2.18 6.47 -4.87
N ALA A 130 3.16 6.90 -5.66
CA ALA A 130 4.55 6.97 -5.22
C ALA A 130 4.77 8.00 -4.10
N ALA A 131 4.11 9.15 -4.18
CA ALA A 131 4.17 10.20 -3.16
C ALA A 131 3.56 9.72 -1.83
N GLU A 132 2.42 9.04 -1.87
CA GLU A 132 1.78 8.46 -0.69
C GLU A 132 2.68 7.39 -0.05
N ALA A 133 3.24 6.47 -0.85
CA ALA A 133 4.16 5.45 -0.35
C ALA A 133 5.44 6.07 0.27
N LEU A 134 5.94 7.18 -0.28
CA LEU A 134 7.07 7.91 0.30
C LEU A 134 6.68 8.59 1.62
N ALA A 135 5.49 9.18 1.69
CA ALA A 135 4.96 9.82 2.89
C ALA A 135 4.76 8.81 4.02
N GLU A 136 4.19 7.64 3.72
CA GLU A 136 4.02 6.55 4.66
C GLU A 136 5.37 6.05 5.19
N ARG A 137 6.35 5.83 4.31
CA ARG A 137 7.70 5.41 4.73
C ARG A 137 8.40 6.44 5.60
N LEU A 138 8.22 7.73 5.29
CA LEU A 138 8.72 8.82 6.13
C LEU A 138 8.05 8.82 7.51
N ALA A 139 6.72 8.61 7.56
CA ALA A 139 5.97 8.56 8.80
C ALA A 139 6.42 7.36 9.67
N GLU A 140 6.58 6.19 9.07
CA GLU A 140 7.07 4.99 9.75
C GLU A 140 8.47 5.21 10.35
N SER A 141 9.41 5.72 9.55
CA SER A 141 10.78 6.00 10.02
C SER A 141 10.81 7.04 11.13
N LYS A 142 9.93 8.06 11.07
CA LYS A 142 9.77 9.05 12.16
C LYS A 142 9.22 8.41 13.43
N ALA A 143 8.19 7.57 13.34
CA ALA A 143 7.63 6.87 14.48
C ALA A 143 8.67 5.97 15.15
N GLN A 144 9.44 5.24 14.35
CA GLN A 144 10.57 4.43 14.80
C GLN A 144 11.67 5.24 15.52
N LEU A 145 12.05 6.40 14.98
CA LEU A 145 13.01 7.30 15.63
C LEU A 145 12.46 7.86 16.94
N ALA A 146 11.18 8.23 16.97
CA ALA A 146 10.52 8.74 18.17
C ALA A 146 10.47 7.68 19.27
N ALA A 147 10.09 6.44 18.94
CA ALA A 147 10.06 5.33 19.88
C ALA A 147 11.43 5.04 20.49
N ARG A 148 12.49 4.96 19.66
CA ARG A 148 13.87 4.76 20.14
C ARG A 148 14.36 5.90 21.03
N ASN A 149 14.03 7.15 20.68
CA ASN A 149 14.37 8.30 21.52
C ASN A 149 13.65 8.28 22.87
N ALA A 150 12.37 7.87 22.89
CA ALA A 150 11.59 7.72 24.10
C ALA A 150 12.19 6.63 25.02
N THR A 151 12.50 5.44 24.47
CA THR A 151 13.17 4.36 25.21
C THR A 151 14.52 4.82 25.77
N ALA A 152 15.36 5.46 24.95
CA ALA A 152 16.66 5.95 25.39
C ALA A 152 16.53 7.00 26.50
N ALA A 153 15.56 7.91 26.41
CA ALA A 153 15.28 8.88 27.47
C ALA A 153 14.87 8.18 28.78
N ALA A 154 13.91 7.25 28.70
CA ALA A 154 13.44 6.51 29.87
C ALA A 154 14.56 5.69 30.55
N GLN A 155 15.44 5.05 29.78
CA GLN A 155 16.59 4.32 30.34
C GLN A 155 17.61 5.27 30.96
N ILE A 156 17.89 6.41 30.33
CA ILE A 156 18.78 7.43 30.91
C ILE A 156 18.25 7.93 32.25
N ASP A 157 16.96 8.25 32.33
CA ASP A 157 16.34 8.75 33.56
C ASP A 157 16.36 7.67 34.66
N ARG A 158 15.95 6.43 34.34
CA ARG A 158 15.98 5.28 35.25
C ARG A 158 17.38 5.00 35.80
N ILE A 159 18.39 4.99 34.94
CA ILE A 159 19.78 4.72 35.35
C ILE A 159 20.31 5.88 36.20
N THR A 160 20.00 7.12 35.82
CA THR A 160 20.40 8.32 36.58
C THR A 160 19.81 8.28 37.99
N ASP A 161 18.50 8.02 38.11
CA ASP A 161 17.80 7.92 39.39
C ASP A 161 18.40 6.87 40.33
N ARG A 162 18.75 5.68 39.80
CA ARG A 162 19.43 4.64 40.60
C ARG A 162 20.83 5.05 41.03
N ILE A 163 21.61 5.68 40.15
CA ILE A 163 22.96 6.18 40.48
C ILE A 163 22.90 7.20 41.61
N GLU A 164 21.94 8.13 41.54
CA GLU A 164 21.71 9.15 42.58
C GLU A 164 21.30 8.49 43.90
N THR A 165 20.36 7.54 43.85
CA THR A 165 19.89 6.79 45.02
C THR A 165 21.01 6.04 45.73
N LEU A 166 21.86 5.33 44.98
CA LEU A 166 23.05 4.66 45.52
C LEU A 166 24.04 5.68 46.11
N GLY A 167 24.17 6.83 45.45
CA GLY A 167 25.01 7.94 45.92
C GLY A 167 24.64 8.42 47.33
N TYR A 168 23.35 8.52 47.65
CA TYR A 168 22.90 8.90 48.99
C TYR A 168 23.39 7.94 50.07
N GLY A 169 23.36 6.62 49.81
CA GLY A 169 23.86 5.61 50.75
C GLY A 169 25.38 5.66 50.92
N ILE A 170 26.12 5.93 49.84
CA ILE A 170 27.59 6.07 49.87
C ILE A 170 27.98 7.31 50.67
N GLU A 171 27.32 8.46 50.45
CA GLU A 171 27.58 9.70 51.19
C GLU A 171 27.24 9.56 52.68
N ALA A 172 26.21 8.78 53.02
CA ALA A 172 25.85 8.46 54.40
C ALA A 172 26.80 7.44 55.07
N GLY A 173 27.67 6.77 54.30
CA GLY A 173 28.52 5.67 54.79
C GLY A 173 27.76 4.39 55.10
N GLU A 174 26.56 4.22 54.54
CA GLU A 174 25.67 3.06 54.73
C GLU A 174 25.70 2.08 53.56
N ALA A 175 26.34 2.45 52.44
CA ALA A 175 26.46 1.59 51.26
C ALA A 175 27.39 0.40 51.48
N THR A 176 27.02 -0.73 50.89
CA THR A 176 27.85 -1.94 50.83
C THR A 176 28.85 -1.87 49.67
N PRO A 177 29.89 -2.71 49.65
CA PRO A 177 30.77 -2.84 48.49
C PRO A 177 30.03 -3.21 47.19
N ASP A 178 28.93 -3.95 47.29
CA ASP A 178 28.11 -4.32 46.15
C ASP A 178 27.31 -3.10 45.61
N ASP A 179 26.85 -2.22 46.49
CA ASP A 179 26.19 -0.96 46.11
C ASP A 179 27.14 -0.02 45.35
N GLU A 180 28.39 0.11 45.82
CA GLU A 180 29.44 0.89 45.14
C GLU A 180 29.79 0.30 43.76
N ALA A 181 29.87 -1.03 43.67
CA ALA A 181 30.12 -1.73 42.42
C ALA A 181 28.95 -1.58 41.42
N GLU A 182 27.70 -1.67 41.89
CA GLU A 182 26.50 -1.41 41.09
C GLU A 182 26.52 0.03 40.54
N GLN A 183 26.78 1.02 41.39
CA GLN A 183 26.82 2.43 40.97
C GLN A 183 27.88 2.66 39.88
N ALA A 184 29.10 2.13 40.08
CA ALA A 184 30.19 2.24 39.10
C ALA A 184 29.82 1.61 37.75
N ALA A 185 29.17 0.44 37.76
CA ALA A 185 28.69 -0.22 36.54
C ALA A 185 27.58 0.58 35.84
N LEU A 186 26.66 1.15 36.61
CA LEU A 186 25.57 1.98 36.07
C LEU A 186 26.07 3.28 35.44
N ILE A 187 27.13 3.90 35.97
CA ILE A 187 27.76 5.09 35.36
C ILE A 187 28.29 4.76 33.95
N VAL A 188 28.89 3.59 33.75
CA VAL A 188 29.35 3.14 32.43
C VAL A 188 28.17 2.89 31.49
N ASN A 189 27.09 2.28 31.98
CA ASN A 189 25.86 2.09 31.21
C ASN A 189 25.23 3.42 30.81
N LEU A 190 25.13 4.39 31.73
CA LEU A 190 24.59 5.73 31.47
C LEU A 190 25.35 6.44 30.35
N LYS A 191 26.69 6.35 30.35
CA LYS A 191 27.52 6.90 29.28
C LYS A 191 27.18 6.28 27.92
N THR A 192 26.98 4.96 27.89
CA THR A 192 26.65 4.21 26.67
C THR A 192 25.26 4.60 26.13
N TRP A 193 24.25 4.70 27.00
CA TRP A 193 22.90 5.15 26.64
C TRP A 193 22.87 6.61 26.16
N LYS A 194 23.64 7.51 26.79
CA LYS A 194 23.78 8.90 26.32
C LYS A 194 24.44 8.97 24.93
N ALA A 195 25.45 8.14 24.66
CA ALA A 195 26.08 8.05 23.34
C ALA A 195 25.11 7.53 22.27
N TYR A 196 24.31 6.51 22.60
CA TYR A 196 23.25 6.00 21.73
C TYR A 196 22.21 7.07 21.40
N LYS A 197 21.70 7.80 22.40
CA LYS A 197 20.73 8.90 22.19
C LYS A 197 21.30 10.02 21.32
N PHE A 198 22.58 10.35 21.49
CA PHE A 198 23.28 11.29 20.62
C PHE A 198 23.35 10.77 19.17
N ALA A 199 23.68 9.49 18.98
CA ALA A 199 23.73 8.87 17.66
C ALA A 199 22.35 8.83 16.96
N LEU A 200 21.26 8.59 17.70
CA LEU A 200 19.90 8.69 17.16
C LEU A 200 19.61 10.08 16.58
N GLY A 201 20.12 11.14 17.21
CA GLY A 201 20.01 12.52 16.70
C GLY A 201 20.69 12.77 15.36
N LYS A 202 21.52 11.83 14.88
CA LYS A 202 22.21 11.89 13.57
C LYS A 202 21.48 11.10 12.48
N VAL A 203 20.47 10.29 12.82
CA VAL A 203 19.83 9.36 11.87
C VAL A 203 19.13 10.10 10.72
N THR A 204 18.48 11.22 10.98
CA THR A 204 17.79 12.01 9.94
C THR A 204 18.73 12.73 8.97
N ALA A 205 20.03 12.81 9.30
CA ALA A 205 21.06 13.38 8.42
C ALA A 205 21.72 12.33 7.51
N GLN A 206 21.37 11.05 7.64
CA GLN A 206 21.89 9.99 6.79
C GLN A 206 21.34 10.11 5.37
N THR A 207 22.16 9.78 4.38
CA THR A 207 21.72 9.74 2.96
C THR A 207 20.68 8.66 2.69
N THR A 208 20.57 7.66 3.57
CA THR A 208 19.57 6.59 3.47
C THR A 208 18.25 6.95 4.15
N TRP A 209 18.15 8.09 4.83
CA TRP A 209 16.89 8.57 5.40
C TRP A 209 15.95 9.08 4.30
N PRO A 210 14.62 8.85 4.40
CA PRO A 210 13.92 7.98 5.35
C PRO A 210 13.78 6.54 4.83
N ALA A 211 14.38 6.19 3.69
CA ALA A 211 14.08 4.95 2.99
C ALA A 211 14.60 3.70 3.71
N ALA A 212 15.80 3.78 4.28
CA ALA A 212 16.49 2.69 4.95
C ALA A 212 17.49 3.25 5.99
N PRO A 213 17.01 3.86 7.08
CA PRO A 213 17.88 4.40 8.12
C PRO A 213 18.79 3.31 8.72
N ALA A 214 20.08 3.60 8.83
CA ALA A 214 21.02 2.79 9.58
C ALA A 214 20.89 3.14 11.07
N TRP A 215 20.19 2.31 11.82
CA TRP A 215 19.98 2.51 13.24
C TRP A 215 21.27 2.22 14.03
N PRO A 216 21.66 3.08 14.99
CA PRO A 216 22.74 2.75 15.91
C PRO A 216 22.35 1.52 16.75
N ALA A 217 23.34 0.72 17.16
CA ALA A 217 23.10 -0.43 18.02
C ALA A 217 22.57 0.03 19.37
N GLU A 218 21.41 -0.50 19.77
CA GLU A 218 20.82 -0.23 21.06
C GLU A 218 21.66 -0.87 22.18
N PRO A 219 22.02 -0.13 23.25
CA PRO A 219 22.77 -0.69 24.36
C PRO A 219 21.95 -1.74 25.12
N PRO A 220 22.61 -2.69 25.80
CA PRO A 220 21.91 -3.59 26.72
C PRO A 220 21.25 -2.79 27.85
N ILE A 221 20.04 -3.21 28.23
CA ILE A 221 19.34 -2.66 29.39
C ILE A 221 20.01 -3.23 30.65
N PRO A 222 20.52 -2.39 31.56
CA PRO A 222 21.09 -2.90 32.80
C PRO A 222 20.00 -3.44 33.74
N GLU A 223 20.32 -4.56 34.39
CA GLU A 223 19.58 -5.06 35.53
C GLU A 223 19.78 -4.10 36.71
N ILE A 224 18.67 -3.69 37.32
CA ILE A 224 18.67 -2.84 38.53
C ILE A 224 17.78 -3.55 39.52
N ALA A 225 18.39 -4.09 40.58
CA ALA A 225 17.75 -5.02 41.53
C ALA A 225 16.50 -4.43 42.23
N ALA A 226 16.36 -3.11 42.28
CA ALA A 226 15.26 -2.40 42.92
C ALA A 226 14.25 -1.75 41.95
N ALA A 227 14.33 -2.00 40.64
CA ALA A 227 13.44 -1.35 39.66
C ALA A 227 12.13 -2.14 39.43
N PRO A 228 10.95 -1.49 39.47
CA PRO A 228 9.64 -2.15 39.30
C PRO A 228 9.39 -2.80 37.93
N MET A 229 10.30 -2.64 36.96
CA MET A 229 10.17 -3.17 35.60
C MET A 229 10.25 -4.71 35.54
N LEU A 230 10.85 -5.38 36.53
CA LEU A 230 10.90 -6.85 36.62
C LEU A 230 9.63 -7.48 37.23
N ALA A 231 8.71 -6.68 37.77
CA ALA A 231 7.49 -7.20 38.39
C ALA A 231 6.39 -7.60 37.39
N ALA A 232 6.59 -7.40 36.08
CA ALA A 232 5.57 -7.59 35.05
C ALA A 232 5.67 -8.92 34.27
N GLU A 233 6.66 -9.79 34.53
CA GLU A 233 6.83 -11.09 33.84
C GLU A 233 6.54 -12.32 34.73
N ALA A 234 5.87 -12.12 35.87
CA ALA A 234 5.45 -13.21 36.75
C ALA A 234 3.93 -13.23 36.96
N GLU A 235 3.17 -13.49 35.90
CA GLU A 235 1.82 -14.09 35.99
C GLU A 235 1.45 -14.89 34.73
#